data_AF-A0A0Q5AVS5-F1
#
_entry.id   AF-A0A0Q5AVS5-F1
#
_cell.length_a   1.000
_cell.length_b   1.000
_cell.length_c   1.000
_cell.angle_alpha   90.00
_cell.angle_beta   90.00
_cell.angle_gamma   90.00
#
_symmetry.space_group_name_H-M   'P 1'
#
loop_
_entity.id
_entity.type
_entity.pdbx_description
1 polymer ?
#
loop_
_entity_poly.entity_id
_entity_poly.type
_entity_poly.pdbx_seq_one_letter_code
_entity_poly.pdbx_strand_id
1 'polypeptide(L)'
;MHIRHRMLSSVAAAAVVAAALTGCVPATDPPTDPTTTGGEAAPAPAASANPSASGSSTPDGSATPAPAMADAASLLIGPTSFSLVDASGTELGTWDYRNGTGAVEALTEAFGSAPTESDDVPYEGFRSRVSGWPGFAFKDTEVYDAGGPELTFPEPDFLVEATAPAVGDVAISTLGGVAVGDAAQDVRAEHPDGVPAGSADGSLGLFLFDETTVGSHNGGDLVNSVMAVAEDETTVSRIVAPSANWGV
;
A
#
# COMPACT_ATOMS: atom_id res chain seq x y z
N MET A 1 56.08 12.83 -1.53
CA MET A 1 55.93 11.52 -2.19
C MET A 1 54.76 11.65 -3.16
N HIS A 2 55.04 11.68 -4.46
CA HIS A 2 54.03 11.83 -5.51
C HIS A 2 53.44 10.47 -5.88
N ILE A 3 52.12 10.35 -5.91
CA ILE A 3 51.43 9.33 -6.71
C ILE A 3 50.32 10.03 -7.51
N ARG A 4 50.40 9.83 -8.83
CA ARG A 4 49.59 10.45 -9.87
C ARG A 4 48.28 9.68 -10.09
N HIS A 5 47.25 10.43 -10.47
CA HIS A 5 46.14 10.16 -11.39
C HIS A 5 45.54 8.75 -11.50
N ARG A 6 44.20 8.69 -11.37
CA ARG A 6 43.32 8.09 -12.39
C ARG A 6 42.01 8.86 -12.47
N MET A 7 41.79 9.52 -13.60
CA MET A 7 40.46 9.88 -14.10
C MET A 7 39.72 8.60 -14.48
N LEU A 8 38.44 8.51 -14.16
CA LEU A 8 37.47 7.67 -14.87
C LEU A 8 36.17 8.45 -14.97
N SER A 9 35.93 8.93 -16.18
CA SER A 9 34.66 9.47 -16.66
C SER A 9 33.72 8.30 -16.99
N SER A 10 32.46 8.39 -16.58
CA SER A 10 31.36 7.54 -17.05
C SER A 10 30.07 8.35 -16.89
N VAL A 11 29.71 9.13 -17.92
CA VAL A 11 28.67 8.85 -18.94
C VAL A 11 27.27 8.77 -18.33
N ALA A 12 26.52 9.84 -18.57
CA ALA A 12 25.09 9.96 -18.36
C ALA A 12 24.30 9.07 -19.34
N ALA A 13 23.16 8.54 -18.89
CA ALA A 13 22.09 8.07 -19.75
C ALA A 13 20.75 8.48 -19.13
N ALA A 14 20.20 9.59 -19.61
CA ALA A 14 18.81 9.95 -19.41
C ALA A 14 17.95 9.18 -20.42
N ALA A 15 16.98 8.41 -19.95
CA ALA A 15 15.97 7.80 -20.80
C ALA A 15 14.65 8.57 -20.65
N VAL A 16 14.32 9.34 -21.68
CA VAL A 16 13.00 9.96 -21.88
C VAL A 16 12.12 8.93 -22.58
N VAL A 17 11.01 8.53 -21.96
CA VAL A 17 9.95 7.77 -22.64
C VAL A 17 8.78 8.69 -22.86
N ALA A 18 8.65 9.17 -24.10
CA ALA A 18 7.44 9.81 -24.61
C ALA A 18 6.68 8.79 -25.45
N ALA A 19 5.52 8.34 -24.97
CA ALA A 19 4.61 7.50 -25.74
C ALA A 19 3.42 8.35 -26.21
N ALA A 20 3.46 8.73 -27.49
CA ALA A 20 2.31 9.27 -28.20
C ALA A 20 1.51 8.11 -28.80
N LEU A 21 0.22 7.99 -28.46
CA LEU A 21 -0.73 7.14 -29.17
C LEU A 21 -1.87 7.98 -29.71
N THR A 22 -1.65 8.50 -30.93
CA THR A 22 -2.70 8.88 -31.87
C THR A 22 -3.23 7.62 -32.56
N GLY A 23 -4.51 7.30 -32.35
CA GLY A 23 -5.20 6.23 -33.06
C GLY A 23 -6.59 6.68 -33.50
N CYS A 24 -6.70 7.09 -34.76
CA CYS A 24 -7.95 7.42 -35.44
C CYS A 24 -8.79 6.14 -35.67
N VAL A 25 -10.06 6.16 -35.28
CA VAL A 25 -11.04 5.13 -35.66
C VAL A 25 -11.91 5.69 -36.78
N PRO A 26 -11.94 5.11 -37.99
CA PRO A 26 -12.98 5.41 -38.96
C PRO A 26 -14.25 4.61 -38.66
N ALA A 27 -15.38 5.30 -38.77
CA ALA A 27 -16.72 4.78 -38.63
C ALA A 27 -17.25 4.08 -39.90
N THR A 28 -18.32 3.30 -39.70
CA THR A 28 -19.38 2.86 -40.64
C THR A 28 -19.08 1.73 -41.64
N ASP A 29 -19.77 0.59 -41.48
CA ASP A 29 -20.91 0.24 -42.36
C ASP A 29 -21.80 -0.90 -41.78
N PRO A 30 -23.14 -0.81 -41.87
CA PRO A 30 -24.07 -1.90 -41.57
C PRO A 30 -24.38 -2.76 -42.82
N PRO A 31 -24.76 -4.05 -42.66
CA PRO A 31 -25.17 -4.88 -43.79
C PRO A 31 -26.61 -4.57 -44.24
N THR A 32 -26.76 -4.16 -45.49
CA THR A 32 -28.02 -4.17 -46.23
C THR A 32 -28.34 -5.55 -46.80
N ASP A 33 -29.53 -6.02 -46.49
CA ASP A 33 -30.26 -7.12 -47.13
C ASP A 33 -30.53 -6.85 -48.62
N PRO A 34 -30.70 -7.90 -49.45
CA PRO A 34 -31.71 -7.83 -50.50
C PRO A 34 -32.68 -9.03 -50.48
N THR A 35 -33.95 -8.63 -50.42
CA THR A 35 -35.20 -9.34 -50.75
C THR A 35 -35.14 -10.12 -52.06
N THR A 36 -35.80 -11.30 -52.16
CA THR A 36 -36.87 -11.59 -53.16
C THR A 36 -37.51 -13.00 -53.12
N THR A 37 -38.85 -12.97 -52.95
CA THR A 37 -39.94 -13.78 -53.57
C THR A 37 -40.07 -15.30 -53.44
N GLY A 38 -41.22 -15.71 -52.88
CA GLY A 38 -42.32 -16.27 -53.69
C GLY A 38 -42.83 -17.67 -53.31
N GLY A 39 -44.14 -17.80 -53.05
CA GLY A 39 -44.89 -19.06 -53.21
C GLY A 39 -45.91 -19.37 -52.12
N GLU A 40 -47.17 -19.02 -52.36
CA GLU A 40 -48.36 -19.35 -51.56
C GLU A 40 -49.03 -20.66 -52.05
N ALA A 41 -49.37 -21.57 -51.13
CA ALA A 41 -50.49 -22.53 -51.26
C ALA A 41 -50.79 -23.24 -49.90
N ALA A 42 -52.06 -23.20 -49.47
CA ALA A 42 -52.67 -23.94 -48.34
C ALA A 42 -53.27 -25.30 -48.82
N PRO A 43 -53.87 -26.21 -47.99
CA PRO A 43 -54.34 -26.09 -46.60
C PRO A 43 -54.07 -27.30 -45.63
N ALA A 44 -54.62 -27.17 -44.41
CA ALA A 44 -54.55 -27.91 -43.10
C ALA A 44 -54.88 -29.44 -43.08
N PRO A 45 -54.93 -30.20 -41.93
CA PRO A 45 -54.86 -29.80 -40.48
C PRO A 45 -54.11 -30.72 -39.46
N ALA A 46 -53.96 -30.16 -38.23
CA ALA A 46 -53.90 -30.77 -36.87
C ALA A 46 -52.74 -31.68 -36.41
N ALA A 47 -51.96 -31.23 -35.41
CA ALA A 47 -51.83 -31.86 -34.06
C ALA A 47 -50.80 -31.15 -33.14
N SER A 48 -51.28 -30.76 -31.95
CA SER A 48 -50.66 -30.76 -30.61
C SER A 48 -49.12 -30.68 -30.43
N ALA A 49 -48.62 -29.63 -29.76
CA ALA A 49 -47.91 -29.67 -28.46
C ALA A 49 -47.36 -28.29 -28.04
N ASN A 50 -47.52 -27.95 -26.76
CA ASN A 50 -46.93 -26.82 -26.03
C ASN A 50 -45.41 -27.06 -25.82
N PRO A 51 -44.54 -26.03 -25.64
CA PRO A 51 -44.39 -25.46 -24.31
C PRO A 51 -44.14 -23.94 -24.26
N SER A 52 -44.48 -23.39 -23.09
CA SER A 52 -44.22 -22.02 -22.64
C SER A 52 -42.73 -21.71 -22.60
N ALA A 53 -42.31 -20.59 -23.21
CA ALA A 53 -40.99 -19.99 -23.03
C ALA A 53 -41.14 -18.48 -22.87
N SER A 54 -40.96 -17.99 -21.65
CA SER A 54 -40.65 -16.59 -21.37
C SER A 54 -39.62 -16.58 -20.24
N GLY A 55 -38.40 -16.98 -20.59
CA GLY A 55 -37.21 -16.68 -19.81
C GLY A 55 -36.71 -15.31 -20.24
N SER A 56 -37.03 -14.27 -19.47
CA SER A 56 -36.34 -12.99 -19.56
C SER A 56 -34.97 -13.19 -18.90
N SER A 57 -33.94 -13.47 -19.69
CA SER A 57 -32.56 -13.45 -19.21
C SER A 57 -32.12 -12.00 -19.09
N THR A 58 -32.22 -11.44 -17.88
CA THR A 58 -31.50 -10.21 -17.52
C THR A 58 -30.00 -10.49 -17.73
N PRO A 59 -29.22 -9.63 -18.41
CA PRO A 59 -27.78 -9.78 -18.47
C PRO A 59 -27.23 -9.74 -17.05
N ASP A 60 -26.55 -10.81 -16.66
CA ASP A 60 -25.80 -10.86 -15.41
C ASP A 60 -24.68 -9.84 -15.54
N GLY A 61 -24.76 -8.76 -14.76
CA GLY A 61 -23.71 -7.76 -14.70
C GLY A 61 -22.48 -8.46 -14.14
N SER A 62 -21.49 -8.71 -14.99
CA SER A 62 -20.19 -9.25 -14.58
C SER A 62 -19.69 -8.43 -13.40
N ALA A 63 -19.70 -9.03 -12.21
CA ALA A 63 -19.08 -8.42 -11.05
C ALA A 63 -17.61 -8.14 -11.40
N THR A 64 -17.16 -6.90 -11.21
CA THR A 64 -15.73 -6.59 -11.25
C THR A 64 -15.05 -7.50 -10.22
N PRO A 65 -14.01 -8.26 -10.61
CA PRO A 65 -13.25 -9.06 -9.66
C PRO A 65 -12.81 -8.19 -8.49
N ALA A 66 -12.85 -8.74 -7.27
CA ALA A 66 -12.20 -8.08 -6.15
C ALA A 66 -10.70 -7.91 -6.46
N PRO A 67 -10.06 -6.81 -6.04
CA PRO A 67 -8.63 -6.62 -6.25
C PRO A 67 -7.87 -7.78 -5.60
N ALA A 68 -6.95 -8.40 -6.36
CA ALA A 68 -6.09 -9.46 -5.86
C ALA A 68 -4.86 -8.84 -5.20
N MET A 69 -4.57 -9.23 -3.95
CA MET A 69 -3.40 -8.66 -3.25
C MET A 69 -2.09 -9.16 -3.85
N ALA A 70 -2.13 -10.32 -4.51
CA ALA A 70 -1.00 -10.86 -5.27
C ALA A 70 -0.52 -9.95 -6.42
N ASP A 71 -1.33 -8.99 -6.87
CA ASP A 71 -0.96 -8.00 -7.88
C ASP A 71 -0.27 -6.75 -7.27
N ALA A 72 -0.04 -6.72 -5.95
CA ALA A 72 0.64 -5.62 -5.28
C ALA A 72 2.07 -5.45 -5.80
N ALA A 73 2.39 -4.21 -6.17
CA ALA A 73 3.75 -3.80 -6.55
C ALA A 73 4.40 -2.93 -5.47
N SER A 74 3.61 -2.27 -4.62
CA SER A 74 4.15 -1.43 -3.55
C SER A 74 3.26 -1.44 -2.30
N LEU A 75 3.92 -1.33 -1.15
CA LEU A 75 3.35 -1.05 0.15
C LEU A 75 3.73 0.37 0.55
N LEU A 76 2.72 1.21 0.77
CA LEU A 76 2.87 2.61 1.15
C LEU A 76 2.52 2.77 2.63
N ILE A 77 3.50 3.19 3.42
CA ILE A 77 3.38 3.42 4.86
C ILE A 77 2.96 4.86 5.10
N GLY A 78 1.77 5.06 5.68
CA GLY A 78 1.26 6.36 6.10
C GLY A 78 1.20 6.51 7.61
N PRO A 79 0.72 7.66 8.12
CA PRO A 79 0.65 7.95 9.56
C PRO A 79 -0.53 7.28 10.27
N THR A 80 -1.62 6.99 9.56
CA THR A 80 -2.85 6.42 10.13
C THR A 80 -3.20 5.06 9.57
N SER A 81 -2.61 4.71 8.43
CA SER A 81 -2.83 3.44 7.73
C SER A 81 -1.62 3.10 6.86
N PHE A 82 -1.56 1.85 6.40
CA PHE A 82 -0.74 1.48 5.25
C PHE A 82 -1.64 1.01 4.09
N SER A 83 -1.14 1.11 2.86
CA SER A 83 -1.87 0.69 1.66
C SER A 83 -1.03 -0.19 0.76
N LEU A 84 -1.67 -1.13 0.07
CA LEU A 84 -1.09 -1.89 -1.03
C LEU A 84 -1.60 -1.33 -2.34
N VAL A 85 -0.68 -1.10 -3.29
CA VAL A 85 -0.99 -0.58 -4.62
C VAL A 85 -0.39 -1.48 -5.70
N ASP A 86 -1.05 -1.55 -6.85
CA ASP A 86 -0.54 -2.25 -8.02
C ASP A 86 0.53 -1.43 -8.78
N ALA A 87 1.08 -2.00 -9.85
CA ALA A 87 2.10 -1.35 -10.66
C ALA A 87 1.62 -0.08 -11.40
N SER A 88 0.30 0.14 -11.50
CA SER A 88 -0.29 1.37 -12.04
C SER A 88 -0.50 2.46 -10.98
N GLY A 89 -0.25 2.14 -9.71
CA GLY A 89 -0.57 2.99 -8.56
C GLY A 89 -2.03 2.92 -8.13
N THR A 90 -2.79 1.92 -8.62
CA THR A 90 -4.17 1.70 -8.18
C THR A 90 -4.16 1.02 -6.82
N GLU A 91 -4.93 1.56 -5.87
CA GLU A 91 -5.09 0.99 -4.54
C GLU A 91 -5.82 -0.36 -4.60
N LEU A 92 -5.19 -1.37 -4.01
CA LEU A 92 -5.73 -2.71 -3.83
C LEU A 92 -6.43 -2.82 -2.48
N GLY A 93 -5.86 -2.20 -1.44
CA GLY A 93 -6.46 -2.10 -0.12
C GLY A 93 -5.68 -1.19 0.83
N THR A 94 -6.35 -0.79 1.91
CA THR A 94 -5.83 0.08 2.97
C THR A 94 -6.26 -0.43 4.33
N TRP A 95 -5.34 -0.41 5.29
CA TRP A 95 -5.57 -0.89 6.66
C TRP A 95 -5.20 0.19 7.67
N ASP A 96 -6.21 0.68 8.38
CA ASP A 96 -6.05 1.63 9.48
C ASP A 96 -5.35 0.96 10.67
N TYR A 97 -4.37 1.64 11.28
CA TYR A 97 -3.64 1.10 12.45
C TYR A 97 -4.52 0.81 13.68
N ARG A 98 -5.79 1.24 13.64
CA ARG A 98 -6.81 0.97 14.67
C ARG A 98 -7.81 -0.11 14.24
N ASN A 99 -7.52 -0.82 13.16
CA ASN A 99 -8.28 -1.97 12.70
C ASN A 99 -7.41 -2.90 11.85
N GLY A 100 -6.78 -3.88 12.49
CA GLY A 100 -5.92 -4.87 11.83
C GLY A 100 -6.63 -5.99 11.07
N THR A 101 -7.96 -5.97 10.97
CA THR A 101 -8.74 -7.09 10.41
C THR A 101 -8.31 -7.40 8.98
N GLY A 102 -7.83 -8.63 8.75
CA GLY A 102 -7.42 -9.11 7.42
C GLY A 102 -6.06 -8.59 6.92
N ALA A 103 -5.36 -7.75 7.67
CA ALA A 103 -4.08 -7.18 7.25
C ALA A 103 -3.01 -8.26 7.00
N VAL A 104 -2.86 -9.21 7.93
CA VAL A 104 -1.86 -10.30 7.79
C VAL A 104 -2.17 -11.22 6.60
N GLU A 105 -3.44 -11.49 6.33
CA GLU A 105 -3.87 -12.29 5.16
C GLU A 105 -3.51 -11.57 3.86
N ALA A 106 -3.84 -10.28 3.76
CA ALA A 106 -3.51 -9.47 2.60
C ALA A 106 -1.99 -9.34 2.38
N LEU A 107 -1.22 -9.10 3.44
CA LEU A 107 0.25 -9.07 3.39
C LEU A 107 0.84 -10.42 2.98
N THR A 108 0.28 -11.53 3.47
CA THR A 108 0.71 -12.89 3.09
C THR A 108 0.50 -13.14 1.61
N GLU A 109 -0.65 -12.73 1.07
CA GLU A 109 -0.95 -12.85 -0.34
C GLU A 109 -0.05 -11.94 -1.19
N ALA A 110 0.11 -10.68 -0.80
CA ALA A 110 0.95 -9.70 -1.51
C ALA A 110 2.43 -10.09 -1.53
N PHE A 111 2.98 -10.55 -0.42
CA PHE A 111 4.38 -10.98 -0.31
C PHE A 111 4.61 -12.40 -0.83
N GLY A 112 3.55 -13.12 -1.22
CA GLY A 112 3.62 -14.49 -1.75
C GLY A 112 4.22 -15.52 -0.78
N SER A 113 4.25 -15.23 0.53
CA SER A 113 4.84 -16.10 1.54
C SER A 113 4.17 -15.91 2.91
N ALA A 114 4.09 -17.01 3.67
CA ALA A 114 3.57 -16.97 5.04
C ALA A 114 4.56 -16.28 5.99
N PRO A 115 4.07 -15.50 6.97
CA PRO A 115 4.94 -14.87 7.97
C PRO A 115 5.55 -15.90 8.92
N THR A 116 6.66 -15.51 9.55
CA THR A 116 7.14 -16.12 10.78
C THR A 116 6.43 -15.47 11.95
N GLU A 117 5.93 -16.29 12.87
CA GLU A 117 5.17 -15.84 14.03
C GLU A 117 6.04 -15.86 15.30
N SER A 118 6.00 -14.80 16.09
CA SER A 118 6.63 -14.73 17.40
C SER A 118 5.87 -13.82 18.34
N ASP A 119 5.99 -14.05 19.65
CA ASP A 119 5.46 -13.14 20.66
C ASP A 119 6.59 -12.27 21.23
N ASP A 120 6.34 -10.98 21.36
CA ASP A 120 7.24 -10.06 22.05
C ASP A 120 7.16 -10.26 23.58
N VAL A 121 8.25 -9.93 24.26
CA VAL A 121 8.30 -9.96 25.73
C VAL A 121 7.32 -8.92 26.27
N PRO A 122 6.40 -9.30 27.19
CA PRO A 122 5.43 -8.36 27.74
C PRO A 122 6.11 -7.14 28.37
N TYR A 123 5.63 -5.95 28.03
CA TYR A 123 6.12 -4.67 28.56
C TYR A 123 4.94 -3.81 28.98
N GLU A 124 4.97 -3.29 30.22
CA GLU A 124 3.94 -2.38 30.76
C GLU A 124 2.47 -2.85 30.62
N GLY A 125 2.23 -4.17 30.55
CA GLY A 125 0.87 -4.72 30.38
C GLY A 125 0.45 -4.88 28.91
N PHE A 126 1.35 -4.68 27.97
CA PHE A 126 1.16 -4.99 26.56
C PHE A 126 1.93 -6.26 26.21
N ARG A 127 1.35 -7.09 25.35
CA ARG A 127 2.05 -8.16 24.65
C ARG A 127 1.78 -7.97 23.17
N SER A 128 2.78 -8.20 22.32
CA SER A 128 2.56 -8.08 20.89
C SER A 128 2.80 -9.40 20.20
N ARG A 129 1.92 -9.74 19.27
CA ARG A 129 2.13 -10.83 18.33
C ARG A 129 2.74 -10.26 17.08
N VAL A 130 3.87 -10.82 16.67
CA VAL A 130 4.64 -10.36 15.51
C VAL A 130 4.47 -11.37 14.38
N SER A 131 3.92 -10.89 13.26
CA SER A 131 3.94 -11.58 11.96
C SER A 131 5.04 -10.95 11.11
N GLY A 132 6.11 -11.70 10.88
CA GLY A 132 7.33 -11.21 10.22
C GLY A 132 7.60 -11.82 8.85
N TRP A 133 8.01 -10.98 7.91
CA TRP A 133 8.60 -11.34 6.62
C TRP A 133 10.05 -10.82 6.57
N PRO A 134 10.90 -11.33 5.65
CA PRO A 134 12.26 -10.81 5.52
C PRO A 134 12.28 -9.30 5.27
N GLY A 135 12.64 -8.51 6.29
CA GLY A 135 12.71 -7.06 6.20
C GLY A 135 11.40 -6.30 6.48
N PHE A 136 10.33 -6.99 6.91
CA PHE A 136 9.06 -6.34 7.28
C PHE A 136 8.40 -7.06 8.46
N ALA A 137 7.82 -6.32 9.39
CA ALA A 137 7.08 -6.88 10.52
C ALA A 137 5.76 -6.15 10.74
N PHE A 138 4.70 -6.92 10.93
CA PHE A 138 3.42 -6.48 11.47
C PHE A 138 3.38 -6.86 12.95
N LYS A 139 3.24 -5.89 13.86
CA LYS A 139 3.20 -6.14 15.30
C LYS A 139 1.81 -5.79 15.83
N ASP A 140 1.00 -6.82 16.02
CA ASP A 140 -0.34 -6.75 16.61
C ASP A 140 -0.19 -6.52 18.12
N THR A 141 -0.69 -5.39 18.60
CA THR A 141 -0.62 -4.97 19.99
C THR A 141 -1.81 -5.53 20.74
N GLU A 142 -1.59 -6.65 21.44
CA GLU A 142 -2.59 -7.18 22.35
C GLU A 142 -2.46 -6.48 23.70
N VAL A 143 -3.48 -5.69 24.05
CA VAL A 143 -3.61 -5.13 25.41
C VAL A 143 -3.97 -6.28 26.35
N TYR A 144 -3.09 -6.59 27.31
CA TYR A 144 -3.48 -7.46 28.41
C TYR A 144 -4.42 -6.67 29.32
N ASP A 145 -5.68 -7.10 29.43
CA ASP A 145 -6.63 -6.49 30.34
C ASP A 145 -6.16 -6.69 31.80
N ALA A 146 -5.46 -5.68 32.32
CA ALA A 146 -5.04 -5.61 33.70
C ALA A 146 -6.19 -5.17 34.65
N GLY A 147 -7.42 -5.03 34.15
CA GLY A 147 -8.61 -4.60 34.88
C GLY A 147 -8.72 -3.07 35.05
N GLY A 148 -8.00 -2.30 34.23
CA GLY A 148 -8.00 -0.83 34.25
C GLY A 148 -9.09 -0.21 33.34
N PRO A 149 -9.43 1.07 33.55
CA PRO A 149 -10.29 1.78 32.60
C PRO A 149 -9.59 1.91 31.23
N GLU A 150 -10.38 1.84 30.15
CA GLU A 150 -9.89 2.11 28.79
C GLU A 150 -9.26 3.50 28.71
N LEU A 151 -8.08 3.59 28.09
CA LEU A 151 -7.38 4.86 27.92
C LEU A 151 -8.19 5.79 27.02
N THR A 152 -8.19 7.09 27.33
CA THR A 152 -8.89 8.10 26.50
C THR A 152 -8.33 8.17 25.07
N PHE A 153 -7.07 7.78 24.89
CA PHE A 153 -6.42 7.61 23.60
C PHE A 153 -5.82 6.20 23.56
N PRO A 154 -6.53 5.21 23.03
CA PRO A 154 -5.99 3.87 22.94
C PRO A 154 -4.79 3.87 21.98
N GLU A 155 -3.78 3.09 22.33
CA GLU A 155 -2.68 2.71 21.44
C GLU A 155 -3.25 2.17 20.10
N PRO A 156 -2.51 2.27 18.99
CA PRO A 156 -2.90 1.58 17.77
C PRO A 156 -3.01 0.07 18.02
N ASP A 157 -3.93 -0.58 17.32
CA ASP A 157 -4.11 -2.04 17.36
C ASP A 157 -2.86 -2.73 16.84
N PHE A 158 -2.15 -2.12 15.89
CA PHE A 158 -0.89 -2.65 15.39
C PHE A 158 0.04 -1.55 14.89
N LEU A 159 1.30 -1.92 14.72
CA LEU A 159 2.29 -1.13 14.02
C LEU A 159 2.97 -1.97 12.94
N VAL A 160 3.57 -1.29 11.97
CA VAL A 160 4.41 -1.88 10.94
C VAL A 160 5.82 -1.37 11.06
N GLU A 161 6.78 -2.24 10.77
CA GLU A 161 8.20 -1.93 10.75
C GLU A 161 8.82 -2.50 9.48
N ALA A 162 9.56 -1.66 8.74
CA ALA A 162 10.33 -2.07 7.58
C ALA A 162 11.83 -1.87 7.84
N THR A 163 12.63 -2.88 7.55
CA THR A 163 14.10 -2.90 7.63
C THR A 163 14.75 -3.33 6.31
N ALA A 164 13.94 -3.49 5.26
CA ALA A 164 14.38 -3.66 3.88
C ALA A 164 13.50 -2.80 2.95
N PRO A 165 14.02 -2.40 1.77
CA PRO A 165 13.25 -1.62 0.80
C PRO A 165 12.14 -2.41 0.09
N ALA A 166 12.09 -3.74 0.27
CA ALA A 166 11.10 -4.60 -0.38
C ALA A 166 10.98 -5.95 0.35
N VAL A 167 9.84 -6.61 0.17
CA VAL A 167 9.63 -8.03 0.50
C VAL A 167 9.20 -8.75 -0.79
N GLY A 168 10.04 -9.67 -1.28
CA GLY A 168 9.83 -10.25 -2.60
C GLY A 168 9.87 -9.16 -3.68
N ASP A 169 8.81 -9.07 -4.48
CA ASP A 169 8.66 -8.07 -5.55
C ASP A 169 7.89 -6.81 -5.10
N VAL A 170 7.43 -6.74 -3.85
CA VAL A 170 6.66 -5.60 -3.31
C VAL A 170 7.62 -4.58 -2.70
N ALA A 171 7.75 -3.41 -3.34
CA ALA A 171 8.53 -2.30 -2.80
C ALA A 171 7.86 -1.68 -1.56
N ILE A 172 8.64 -1.20 -0.61
CA ILE A 172 8.14 -0.58 0.63
C ILE A 172 8.69 0.84 0.73
N SER A 173 7.79 1.82 0.94
CA SER A 173 8.15 3.22 1.12
C SER A 173 7.12 3.96 1.97
N THR A 174 7.46 5.14 2.45
CA THR A 174 6.49 6.09 3.03
C THR A 174 5.64 6.72 1.93
N LEU A 175 4.52 7.35 2.30
CA LEU A 175 3.73 8.17 1.34
C LEU A 175 4.57 9.30 0.71
N GLY A 176 5.52 9.85 1.47
CA GLY A 176 6.50 10.82 1.00
C GLY A 176 7.60 10.26 0.09
N GLY A 177 7.64 8.94 -0.15
CA GLY A 177 8.61 8.30 -1.05
C GLY A 177 9.93 7.87 -0.41
N VAL A 178 10.06 7.96 0.92
CA VAL A 178 11.27 7.53 1.65
C VAL A 178 11.26 6.02 1.84
N ALA A 179 12.38 5.36 1.56
CA ALA A 179 12.56 3.92 1.70
C ALA A 179 13.79 3.57 2.54
N VAL A 180 13.82 2.32 3.03
CA VAL A 180 15.03 1.78 3.68
C VAL A 180 16.17 1.70 2.66
N GLY A 181 17.34 2.21 3.03
CA GLY A 181 18.52 2.31 2.18
C GLY A 181 18.74 3.70 1.56
N ASP A 182 17.76 4.60 1.65
CA ASP A 182 17.93 5.98 1.19
C ASP A 182 19.01 6.70 1.98
N ALA A 183 19.75 7.60 1.33
CA ALA A 183 20.79 8.37 1.98
C ALA A 183 20.17 9.42 2.92
N ALA A 184 20.54 9.40 4.19
CA ALA A 184 19.97 10.28 5.21
C ALA A 184 20.18 11.78 4.89
N GLN A 185 21.26 12.11 4.16
CA GLN A 185 21.50 13.49 3.70
C GLN A 185 20.49 13.96 2.64
N ASP A 186 20.05 13.06 1.75
CA ASP A 186 19.11 13.38 0.68
C ASP A 186 17.71 13.49 1.27
N VAL A 187 17.33 12.55 2.13
CA VAL A 187 16.09 12.60 2.92
C VAL A 187 16.00 13.92 3.71
N ARG A 188 17.08 14.35 4.35
CA ARG A 188 17.14 15.64 5.07
C ARG A 188 16.95 16.85 4.15
N ALA A 189 17.51 16.80 2.95
CA ALA A 189 17.42 17.88 1.99
C ALA A 189 16.02 18.00 1.39
N GLU A 190 15.36 16.87 1.15
CA GLU A 190 14.02 16.78 0.56
C GLU A 190 12.90 17.01 1.59
N HIS A 191 13.13 16.61 2.84
CA HIS A 191 12.17 16.73 3.95
C HIS A 191 12.75 17.50 5.14
N PRO A 192 13.07 18.80 4.97
CA PRO A 192 13.67 19.60 6.05
C PRO A 192 12.74 19.74 7.26
N ASP A 193 11.43 19.73 7.04
CA ASP A 193 10.42 19.85 8.10
C ASP A 193 10.26 18.56 8.92
N GLY A 194 10.72 17.42 8.38
CA GLY A 194 10.65 16.13 9.07
C GLY A 194 11.76 15.92 10.10
N VAL A 195 12.67 16.88 10.27
CA VAL A 195 13.74 16.81 11.27
C VAL A 195 13.21 17.35 12.61
N PRO A 196 13.14 16.54 13.69
CA PRO A 196 12.59 17.00 14.96
C PRO A 196 13.35 18.21 15.53
N ALA A 197 12.62 19.15 16.12
CA ALA A 197 13.19 20.33 16.77
C ALA A 197 14.22 19.93 17.85
N GLY A 198 15.38 20.59 17.86
CA GLY A 198 16.50 20.22 18.74
C GLY A 198 17.48 19.20 18.14
N SER A 199 17.16 18.62 16.98
CA SER A 199 18.07 17.78 16.20
C SER A 199 18.96 18.58 15.23
N ALA A 200 18.85 19.92 15.26
CA ALA A 200 19.56 20.86 14.39
C ALA A 200 21.09 20.76 14.51
N ASP A 201 21.59 20.16 15.60
CA ASP A 201 23.02 19.91 15.84
C ASP A 201 23.51 18.59 15.18
N GLY A 202 22.65 17.92 14.40
CA GLY A 202 23.05 16.99 13.33
C GLY A 202 23.04 15.49 13.63
N SER A 203 22.57 15.04 14.81
CA SER A 203 23.04 13.76 15.36
C SER A 203 22.00 12.64 15.56
N LEU A 204 20.75 12.73 15.10
CA LEU A 204 19.77 11.68 15.45
C LEU A 204 19.41 10.72 14.32
N GLY A 205 19.78 11.02 13.07
CA GLY A 205 19.37 10.20 11.93
C GLY A 205 17.86 9.94 11.87
N LEU A 206 17.05 10.73 12.59
CA LEU A 206 15.64 10.47 12.82
C LEU A 206 14.83 11.50 12.05
N PHE A 207 13.81 11.00 11.36
CA PHE A 207 12.91 11.78 10.54
C PHE A 207 11.47 11.38 10.85
N LEU A 208 10.59 12.36 11.01
CA LEU A 208 9.15 12.19 11.18
C LEU A 208 8.45 12.77 9.95
N PHE A 209 7.63 11.97 9.29
CA PHE A 209 6.89 12.36 8.10
C PHE A 209 5.39 12.26 8.33
N ASP A 210 4.65 12.98 7.49
CA ASP A 210 3.21 12.81 7.32
C ASP A 210 2.43 12.94 8.63
N GLU A 211 2.75 13.94 9.46
CA GLU A 211 2.11 14.12 10.76
C GLU A 211 0.59 14.32 10.66
N THR A 212 -0.17 13.53 11.41
CA THR A 212 -1.64 13.60 11.47
C THR A 212 -2.13 13.58 12.92
N THR A 213 -2.86 14.62 13.32
CA THR A 213 -3.51 14.66 14.64
C THR A 213 -4.61 13.61 14.73
N VAL A 214 -4.49 12.69 15.69
CA VAL A 214 -5.44 11.60 15.94
C VAL A 214 -6.20 11.76 17.26
N GLY A 215 -5.87 12.79 18.06
CA GLY A 215 -6.57 13.12 19.29
C GLY A 215 -6.01 14.36 19.97
N SER A 216 -6.70 14.86 21.00
CA SER A 216 -6.25 16.00 21.82
C SER A 216 -6.62 15.80 23.29
N HIS A 217 -5.66 15.97 24.21
CA HIS A 217 -5.87 15.84 25.64
C HIS A 217 -5.17 16.94 26.43
N ASN A 218 -5.86 17.56 27.39
CA ASN A 218 -5.30 18.57 28.30
C ASN A 218 -4.49 19.68 27.59
N GLY A 219 -4.89 20.05 26.37
CA GLY A 219 -4.24 21.09 25.57
C GLY A 219 -3.02 20.64 24.77
N GLY A 220 -2.70 19.35 24.74
CA GLY A 220 -1.73 18.75 23.83
C GLY A 220 -2.42 17.87 22.78
N ASP A 221 -1.90 17.90 21.56
CA ASP A 221 -2.35 17.03 20.47
C ASP A 221 -1.55 15.72 20.47
N LEU A 222 -2.26 14.62 20.25
CA LEU A 222 -1.69 13.32 19.91
C LEU A 222 -1.57 13.26 18.40
N VAL A 223 -0.34 13.15 17.91
CA VAL A 223 -0.02 13.15 16.48
C VAL A 223 0.63 11.84 16.13
N ASN A 224 0.10 11.17 15.10
CA ASN A 224 0.79 10.04 14.49
C ASN A 224 1.66 10.53 13.34
N SER A 225 2.85 9.95 13.20
CA SER A 225 3.74 10.18 12.07
C SER A 225 4.28 8.85 11.53
N VAL A 226 4.95 8.92 10.39
CA VAL A 226 5.85 7.85 9.93
C VAL A 226 7.26 8.19 10.37
N MET A 227 7.91 7.30 11.13
CA MET A 227 9.28 7.52 11.60
C MET A 227 10.26 6.76 10.71
N ALA A 228 11.23 7.45 10.13
CA ALA A 228 12.42 6.83 9.54
C ALA A 228 13.65 7.07 10.42
N VAL A 229 14.50 6.07 10.52
CA VAL A 229 15.72 6.09 11.34
C VAL A 229 16.91 5.67 10.49
N ALA A 230 17.97 6.45 10.57
CA ALA A 230 19.30 6.21 10.01
C ALA A 230 20.27 6.09 11.19
N GLU A 231 20.37 4.90 11.78
CA GLU A 231 21.15 4.66 13.00
C GLU A 231 22.65 4.94 12.82
N ASP A 232 23.15 4.83 11.59
CA ASP A 232 24.53 5.15 11.21
C ASP A 232 24.68 6.59 10.67
N GLU A 233 23.62 7.40 10.77
CA GLU A 233 23.46 8.76 10.24
C GLU A 233 23.70 8.90 8.72
N THR A 234 23.84 7.78 8.01
CA THR A 234 24.26 7.72 6.61
C THR A 234 23.14 7.19 5.74
N THR A 235 22.50 6.10 6.15
CA THR A 235 21.42 5.44 5.41
C THR A 235 20.25 5.16 6.31
N VAL A 236 19.04 5.34 5.79
CA VAL A 236 17.81 4.93 6.49
C VAL A 236 17.88 3.41 6.69
N SER A 237 17.98 2.96 7.94
CA SER A 237 18.04 1.56 8.30
C SER A 237 16.67 0.98 8.65
N ARG A 238 15.70 1.84 9.03
CA ARG A 238 14.38 1.41 9.48
C ARG A 238 13.29 2.46 9.26
N ILE A 239 12.09 1.99 8.95
CA ILE A 239 10.84 2.79 8.95
C ILE A 239 9.85 2.13 9.93
N VAL A 240 9.15 2.93 10.73
CA VAL A 240 8.12 2.48 11.69
C VAL A 240 6.90 3.39 11.59
N ALA A 241 5.70 2.79 11.58
CA ALA A 241 4.46 3.53 11.69
C ALA A 241 3.34 2.69 12.37
N PRO A 242 2.42 3.35 13.10
CA PRO A 242 2.45 4.78 13.41
C PRO A 242 3.50 5.04 14.51
N SER A 243 4.16 6.20 14.46
CA SER A 243 4.93 6.74 15.58
C SER A 243 4.07 7.77 16.29
N ALA A 244 3.64 7.44 17.51
CA ALA A 244 2.81 8.33 18.32
C ALA A 244 3.69 9.39 19.01
N ASN A 245 3.41 10.66 18.72
CA ASN A 245 4.10 11.82 19.30
C ASN A 245 3.10 12.63 20.14
N TRP A 246 3.50 13.00 21.35
CA TRP A 246 2.71 13.86 22.24
C TRP A 246 3.33 15.26 22.29
N GLY A 247 2.53 16.28 21.97
CA GLY A 247 2.92 17.68 22.21
C GLY A 247 3.90 18.28 21.21
N VAL A 248 3.75 17.93 19.92
CA VAL A 248 4.27 18.76 18.82
C VAL A 248 3.50 20.07 18.70
#